data_AF-A0A369Z6Q7-F1
#
_entry.id   AF-A0A369Z6Q7-F1
#
_cell.length_a   1.000
_cell.length_b   1.000
_cell.length_c   1.000
_cell.angle_alpha   90.00
_cell.angle_beta   90.00
_cell.angle_gamma   90.00
#
_symmetry.space_group_name_H-M   'P 1'
#
loop_
_entity.id
_entity.type
_entity.pdbx_description
1 polymer ?
#
loop_
_entity_poly.entity_id
_entity_poly.type
_entity_poly.pdbx_seq_one_letter_code
_entity_poly.pdbx_strand_id
1 'polypeptide(L)'
;MLVFLVWFSEVIVTLKLMFAAALSGLLGVLLIWIVIAVVWSTDRIGNPAMVNLKAQYKKIVGLILTFSVLTAITPSQKTYYAMLGVYAGQEIIANPKAQALLDKSIKAIEVQLDSVINKNQEK
;
A
#
# COMPACT_ATOMS: atom_id res chain seq x y z
N MET A 1 5.42 -10.57 12.75
CA MET A 1 6.14 -10.71 11.46
C MET A 1 5.18 -10.68 10.25
N LEU A 2 4.13 -11.50 10.19
CA LEU A 2 3.16 -11.48 9.08
C LEU A 2 2.47 -10.13 8.87
N VAL A 3 2.10 -9.43 9.95
CA VAL A 3 1.52 -8.07 9.89
C VAL A 3 2.43 -7.08 9.14
N PHE A 4 3.74 -7.16 9.35
CA PHE A 4 4.73 -6.35 8.64
C PHE A 4 4.79 -6.69 7.14
N LEU A 5 4.71 -7.97 6.77
CA LEU A 5 4.69 -8.39 5.37
C LEU A 5 3.43 -7.89 4.64
N VAL A 6 2.28 -7.89 5.32
CA VAL A 6 1.03 -7.35 4.77
C VAL A 6 1.17 -5.85 4.50
N TRP A 7 1.66 -5.08 5.49
CA TRP A 7 1.93 -3.65 5.31
C TRP A 7 2.97 -3.38 4.20
N PHE A 8 4.07 -4.11 4.18
CA PHE A 8 5.15 -3.93 3.22
C PHE A 8 4.72 -4.24 1.78
N SER A 9 3.85 -5.23 1.59
CA SER A 9 3.30 -5.53 0.27
C SER A 9 2.43 -4.40 -0.28
N GLU A 10 1.66 -3.72 0.57
CA GLU A 10 0.91 -2.53 0.17
C GLU A 10 1.84 -1.36 -0.17
N VAL A 11 2.89 -1.12 0.62
CA VAL A 11 3.88 -0.07 0.33
C VAL A 11 4.51 -0.26 -1.06
N ILE A 12 4.83 -1.49 -1.46
CA ILE A 12 5.36 -1.79 -2.80
C ILE A 12 4.34 -1.47 -3.91
N VAL A 13 3.07 -1.82 -3.70
CA VAL A 13 2.00 -1.54 -4.67
C VAL A 13 1.77 -0.03 -4.81
N THR A 14 1.73 0.68 -3.68
CA THR A 14 1.57 2.14 -3.66
C THR A 14 2.76 2.85 -4.30
N LEU A 15 3.99 2.38 -4.06
CA LEU A 15 5.19 2.87 -4.75
C LEU A 15 5.10 2.67 -6.26
N LYS A 16 4.66 1.51 -6.75
CA LYS A 16 4.46 1.27 -8.19
C LYS A 16 3.48 2.25 -8.81
N LEU A 17 2.34 2.48 -8.16
CA LEU A 17 1.33 3.45 -8.60
C LEU A 17 1.88 4.88 -8.57
N MET A 18 2.65 5.23 -7.54
CA MET A 18 3.32 6.53 -7.45
C MET A 18 4.36 6.73 -8.54
N PHE A 19 5.18 5.72 -8.88
CA PHE A 19 6.12 5.82 -9.99
C PHE A 19 5.41 5.96 -11.34
N ALA A 20 4.32 5.22 -11.55
CA ALA A 20 3.51 5.34 -12.77
C ALA A 20 2.84 6.73 -12.89
N ALA A 21 2.26 7.23 -11.79
CA ALA A 21 1.67 8.55 -11.71
C ALA A 21 2.72 9.68 -11.74
N ALA A 22 3.93 9.44 -11.23
CA ALA A 22 5.04 10.37 -11.29
C ALA A 22 5.56 10.49 -12.72
N LEU A 23 5.56 9.41 -13.52
CA LEU A 23 5.98 9.47 -14.92
C LEU A 23 5.01 10.32 -15.76
N SER A 24 3.70 10.14 -15.58
CA SER A 24 2.67 10.96 -16.24
C SER A 24 2.62 12.39 -15.67
N GLY A 25 2.84 12.56 -14.37
CA GLY A 25 2.99 13.85 -13.71
C GLY A 25 4.22 14.62 -14.19
N LEU A 26 5.35 13.94 -14.42
CA LEU A 26 6.57 14.52 -14.97
C LEU A 26 6.35 15.09 -16.36
N LEU A 27 5.61 14.40 -17.23
CA LEU A 27 5.21 14.92 -18.54
C LEU A 27 4.36 16.20 -18.41
N GLY A 28 3.42 16.23 -17.46
CA GLY A 28 2.63 17.43 -17.15
C GLY A 28 3.49 18.60 -16.65
N VAL A 29 4.43 18.33 -15.74
CA VAL A 29 5.37 19.34 -15.23
C VAL A 29 6.31 19.83 -16.32
N LEU A 30 6.77 18.96 -17.22
CA LEU A 30 7.57 19.31 -18.39
C LEU A 30 6.80 20.22 -19.35
N LEU A 31 5.54 19.91 -19.63
CA LEU A 31 4.67 20.76 -20.46
C LEU A 31 4.50 22.16 -19.84
N ILE A 32 4.26 22.23 -18.53
CA ILE A 32 4.20 23.51 -17.82
C ILE A 32 5.54 24.25 -17.89
N TRP A 33 6.66 23.54 -17.75
CA TRP A 33 8.01 24.12 -17.88
C TRP A 33 8.27 24.66 -19.29
N ILE A 34 7.83 23.96 -20.32
CA ILE A 34 7.93 24.42 -21.72
C ILE A 34 7.10 25.68 -21.90
N VAL A 35 5.86 25.72 -21.38
CA VAL A 35 5.02 26.93 -21.44
C VAL A 35 5.68 28.10 -20.70
N ILE A 36 6.21 27.87 -19.50
CA ILE A 36 6.92 28.90 -18.73
C ILE A 36 8.18 29.36 -19.48
N ALA A 37 8.97 28.45 -20.05
CA ALA A 37 10.18 28.78 -20.79
C ALA A 37 9.86 29.58 -22.08
N VAL A 38 8.79 29.22 -22.78
CA VAL A 38 8.30 29.96 -23.95
C VAL A 38 7.86 31.37 -23.52
N VAL A 39 7.06 31.49 -22.46
CA VAL A 39 6.61 32.79 -21.93
C VAL A 39 7.79 33.63 -21.42
N TRP A 40 8.80 33.02 -20.81
CA TRP A 40 10.04 33.72 -20.37
C TRP A 40 10.92 34.13 -21.55
N SER A 41 10.91 33.37 -22.65
CA SER A 41 11.64 33.74 -23.85
C SER A 41 10.98 34.93 -24.58
N THR A 42 9.67 35.12 -24.41
CA THR A 42 8.93 36.26 -24.93
C THR A 42 8.92 37.47 -24.00
N ASP A 43 8.98 37.29 -22.67
CA ASP A 43 9.03 38.40 -21.69
C ASP A 43 10.46 38.75 -21.24
N ARG A 44 11.11 39.66 -21.98
CA ARG A 44 12.29 40.40 -21.51
C ARG A 44 11.97 41.47 -20.46
N ILE A 45 10.74 41.54 -19.95
CA ILE A 45 10.25 42.63 -19.10
C ILE A 45 9.93 42.04 -17.73
N GLY A 46 10.66 42.50 -16.70
CA GLY A 46 10.59 42.03 -15.32
C GLY A 46 9.20 42.17 -14.70
N ASN A 47 8.32 41.22 -14.97
CA ASN A 47 6.95 41.24 -14.50
C ASN A 47 6.85 40.66 -13.07
N PRO A 48 6.45 41.44 -12.07
CA PRO A 48 6.34 40.99 -10.67
C PRO A 48 5.35 39.81 -10.49
N ALA A 49 4.42 39.60 -11.42
CA ALA A 49 3.53 38.43 -11.42
C ALA A 49 4.29 37.09 -11.52
N MET A 50 5.39 37.03 -12.28
CA MET A 50 6.20 35.81 -12.41
C MET A 50 6.97 35.44 -11.14
N VAL A 51 7.38 36.44 -10.35
CA VAL A 51 8.09 36.20 -9.08
C VAL A 51 7.15 35.57 -8.06
N ASN A 52 5.90 36.03 -8.00
CA ASN A 52 4.87 35.46 -7.13
C ASN A 52 4.46 34.04 -7.57
N LEU A 53 4.35 33.79 -8.87
CA LEU A 53 4.10 32.44 -9.42
C LEU A 53 5.20 31.45 -9.05
N LYS A 54 6.48 31.86 -9.13
CA LYS A 54 7.63 31.04 -8.69
C LYS A 54 7.54 30.65 -7.22
N ALA A 55 7.17 31.58 -6.36
CA ALA A 55 7.05 31.34 -4.92
C ALA A 55 5.87 30.42 -4.59
N GLN A 56 4.72 30.60 -5.25
CA GLN A 56 3.55 29.72 -5.09
C GLN A 56 3.81 28.31 -5.62
N TYR A 57 4.51 28.19 -6.75
CA TYR A 57 4.86 26.88 -7.33
C TYR A 57 5.72 26.04 -6.39
N LYS A 58 6.75 26.63 -5.75
CA LYS A 58 7.57 25.91 -4.77
C LYS A 58 6.74 25.37 -3.60
N LYS A 59 5.76 26.15 -3.12
CA LYS A 59 4.85 25.71 -2.05
C LYS A 59 3.96 24.56 -2.50
N ILE A 60 3.40 24.65 -3.71
CA ILE A 60 2.53 23.60 -4.28
C ILE A 60 3.30 22.29 -4.48
N VAL A 61 4.51 22.36 -5.06
CA VAL A 61 5.36 21.17 -5.26
C VAL A 61 5.75 20.54 -3.92
N GLY A 62 6.14 21.36 -2.94
CA GLY A 62 6.45 20.86 -1.59
C GLY A 62 5.25 20.19 -0.91
N LEU A 63 4.06 20.75 -1.07
CA LEU A 63 2.83 20.19 -0.54
C LEU A 63 2.47 18.86 -1.21
N ILE A 64 2.58 18.76 -2.54
CA ILE A 64 2.37 17.51 -3.28
C ILE A 64 3.34 16.43 -2.81
N LEU A 65 4.64 16.73 -2.72
CA LEU A 65 5.65 15.79 -2.25
C LEU A 65 5.35 15.27 -0.84
N THR A 66 4.99 16.16 0.07
CA THR A 66 4.69 15.81 1.47
C THR A 66 3.45 14.91 1.53
N PHE A 67 2.41 15.23 0.77
CA PHE A 67 1.18 14.44 0.72
C PHE A 67 1.41 13.06 0.07
N SER A 68 2.25 12.98 -0.95
CA SER A 68 2.67 11.71 -1.54
C SER A 68 3.39 10.83 -0.53
N VAL A 69 4.34 11.38 0.25
CA VAL A 69 5.03 10.57 1.27
C VAL A 69 4.06 10.08 2.35
N LEU A 70 3.16 10.94 2.82
CA LEU A 70 2.16 10.56 3.84
C LEU A 70 1.23 9.44 3.34
N THR A 71 0.76 9.52 2.10
CA THR A 71 -0.11 8.51 1.49
C THR A 71 0.62 7.20 1.20
N ALA A 72 1.93 7.22 0.97
CA ALA A 72 2.72 6.01 0.75
C ALA A 72 2.87 5.16 2.02
N ILE A 73 2.91 5.81 3.19
CA ILE A 73 3.17 5.16 4.49
C ILE A 73 1.87 4.76 5.18
N THR A 74 0.78 5.48 4.90
CA THR A 74 -0.52 5.24 5.53
C THR A 74 -1.21 4.04 4.87
N PRO A 75 -1.47 2.94 5.62
CA PRO A 75 -2.13 1.77 5.06
C PRO A 75 -3.58 2.09 4.67
N SER A 76 -4.09 1.43 3.63
CA SER A 76 -5.49 1.58 3.26
C SER A 76 -6.39 0.90 4.29
N GLN A 77 -7.68 1.27 4.31
CA GLN A 77 -8.66 0.62 5.19
C GLN A 77 -8.68 -0.90 5.04
N LYS A 78 -8.57 -1.41 3.80
CA LYS A 78 -8.57 -2.85 3.53
C LYS A 78 -7.36 -3.53 4.16
N THR A 79 -6.18 -2.95 4.03
CA THR A 79 -4.94 -3.49 4.58
C THR A 79 -4.91 -3.39 6.11
N TYR A 80 -5.47 -2.32 6.67
CA TYR A 80 -5.66 -2.20 8.11
C TYR A 80 -6.51 -3.35 8.67
N TYR A 81 -7.63 -3.68 8.03
CA TYR A 81 -8.45 -4.84 8.42
C TYR A 81 -7.71 -6.17 8.25
N ALA A 82 -6.93 -6.33 7.17
CA ALA A 82 -6.11 -7.52 6.98
C ALA A 82 -5.04 -7.67 8.09
N MET A 83 -4.40 -6.57 8.48
CA MET A 83 -3.44 -6.55 9.59
C MET A 83 -4.11 -6.94 10.91
N LEU A 84 -5.32 -6.44 11.19
CA LEU A 84 -6.10 -6.83 12.38
C LEU A 84 -6.45 -8.32 12.36
N GLY A 85 -6.88 -8.86 11.21
CA GLY A 85 -7.19 -10.27 11.07
C GLY A 85 -5.97 -11.17 11.27
N VAL A 86 -4.83 -10.79 10.69
CA VAL A 86 -3.56 -11.51 10.89
C VAL A 86 -3.11 -11.42 12.34
N TYR A 87 -3.25 -10.27 12.99
CA TYR A 87 -2.90 -10.11 14.40
C TYR A 87 -3.78 -10.99 15.31
N ALA A 88 -5.10 -10.97 15.12
CA ALA A 88 -6.01 -11.83 15.86
C ALA A 88 -5.71 -13.32 15.64
N GLY A 89 -5.42 -13.72 14.40
CA GLY A 89 -5.01 -15.09 14.07
C GLY A 89 -3.69 -15.49 14.74
N GLN A 90 -2.71 -14.58 14.78
CA GLN A 90 -1.45 -14.80 15.49
C GLN A 90 -1.65 -14.97 16.99
N GLU A 91 -2.53 -14.18 17.60
CA GLU A 91 -2.83 -14.28 19.03
C GLU A 91 -3.54 -15.60 19.37
N ILE A 92 -4.47 -16.03 18.51
CA ILE A 92 -5.16 -17.33 18.66
C ILE A 92 -4.15 -18.47 18.52
N ILE A 93 -3.28 -18.44 17.51
CA ILE A 93 -2.27 -19.48 17.31
C ILE A 93 -1.22 -19.46 18.41
N ALA A 94 -0.86 -18.29 18.95
CA ALA A 94 0.10 -18.18 20.04
C ALA A 94 -0.47 -18.68 21.38
N ASN A 95 -1.80 -18.82 21.50
CA ASN A 95 -2.43 -19.30 22.72
C ASN A 95 -2.36 -20.85 22.82
N PRO A 96 -1.65 -21.41 23.81
CA PRO A 96 -1.45 -22.85 23.92
C PRO A 96 -2.76 -23.64 24.11
N LYS A 97 -3.80 -23.04 24.71
CA LYS A 97 -5.13 -23.68 24.79
C LYS A 97 -5.81 -23.80 23.43
N ALA A 98 -5.65 -22.79 22.57
CA ALA A 98 -6.24 -22.81 21.23
C ALA A 98 -5.50 -23.79 20.31
N GLN A 99 -4.17 -23.88 20.39
CA GLN A 99 -3.41 -24.94 19.71
C GLN A 99 -3.85 -26.33 20.16
N ALA A 100 -3.98 -26.57 21.47
CA ALA A 100 -4.40 -27.86 21.99
C ALA A 100 -5.82 -28.27 21.54
N LEU A 101 -6.72 -27.30 21.36
CA LEU A 101 -8.07 -27.54 20.83
C LEU A 101 -8.04 -27.81 19.32
N LEU A 102 -7.22 -27.09 18.57
CA LEU A 102 -7.01 -27.32 17.14
C LEU A 102 -6.43 -28.71 16.88
N ASP A 103 -5.39 -29.12 17.61
CA ASP A 103 -4.80 -30.46 17.48
C ASP A 103 -5.82 -31.56 17.77
N LYS A 104 -6.66 -31.38 18.80
CA LYS A 104 -7.73 -32.34 19.11
C LYS A 104 -8.78 -32.42 18.02
N SER A 105 -9.15 -31.30 17.42
CA SER A 105 -10.14 -31.27 16.34
C SER A 105 -9.58 -31.86 15.06
N ILE A 106 -8.31 -31.62 14.72
CA ILE A 106 -7.63 -32.27 13.59
C ILE A 106 -7.58 -33.79 13.81
N LYS A 107 -7.16 -34.26 14.99
CA LYS A 107 -7.14 -35.70 15.29
C LYS A 107 -8.52 -36.35 15.21
N ALA A 108 -9.57 -35.68 15.69
CA ALA A 108 -10.93 -36.20 15.59
C ALA A 108 -11.40 -36.32 14.13
N ILE A 109 -10.99 -35.38 13.27
CA ILE A 109 -11.26 -35.42 11.83
C ILE A 109 -10.49 -36.57 11.18
N GLU A 110 -9.20 -36.75 11.49
CA GLU A 110 -8.39 -37.86 10.97
C GLU A 110 -9.02 -39.23 11.32
N VAL A 111 -9.43 -39.42 12.57
CA VAL A 111 -10.09 -40.67 13.01
C VAL A 111 -11.40 -40.91 12.25
N GLN A 112 -12.19 -39.86 12.02
CA GLN A 112 -13.41 -39.96 11.19
C GLN A 112 -13.08 -40.26 9.72
N LEU A 113 -12.03 -39.65 9.17
CA LEU A 113 -11.60 -39.87 7.80
C LEU A 113 -11.12 -41.32 7.60
N ASP A 114 -10.30 -41.82 8.51
CA ASP A 114 -9.82 -43.21 8.53
C ASP A 114 -10.99 -44.19 8.65
N SER A 115 -11.99 -43.87 9.48
CA SER A 115 -13.23 -44.65 9.58
C SER A 115 -13.96 -44.74 8.24
N VAL A 116 -14.05 -43.65 7.48
CA VAL A 116 -14.71 -43.64 6.16
C VAL A 116 -13.89 -44.37 5.10
N ILE A 117 -12.58 -44.21 5.11
CA ILE A 117 -11.66 -44.87 4.17
C ILE A 117 -11.69 -46.39 4.37
N ASN A 118 -11.53 -46.86 5.60
CA ASN A 118 -11.55 -48.30 5.90
C ASN A 118 -12.91 -48.92 5.57
N LYS A 119 -14.01 -48.20 5.84
CA LYS A 119 -15.37 -48.67 5.50
C LYS A 119 -15.63 -48.75 3.99
N ASN A 120 -14.87 -48.02 3.17
CA ASN A 120 -14.91 -48.13 1.71
C ASN A 120 -13.96 -49.19 1.14
N GLN A 121 -12.95 -49.64 1.90
CA GLN A 121 -12.05 -50.73 1.49
C GLN A 121 -12.59 -52.13 1.83
N GLU A 122 -13.56 -52.22 2.75
CA GLU A 122 -14.25 -53.48 3.10
C GLU A 122 -15.47 -53.78 2.19
N LYS A 123 -15.71 -52.99 1.15
CA LYS A 123 -16.72 -53.22 0.10
C LYS A 123 -16.06 -53.60 -1.22
#